data_AF-A0A2E1MP24-F1
#
_entry.id   AF-A0A2E1MP24-F1
#
_cell.length_a   1.000
_cell.length_b   1.000
_cell.length_c   1.000
_cell.angle_alpha   90.00
_cell.angle_beta   90.00
_cell.angle_gamma   90.00
#
_symmetry.space_group_name_H-M   'P 1'
#
loop_
_entity.id
_entity.type
_entity.pdbx_description
1 polymer ?
#
loop_
_entity_poly.entity_id
_entity_poly.type
_entity_poly.pdbx_seq_one_letter_code
_entity_poly.pdbx_strand_id
1 'polypeptide(L)'
;MQKSFPNTTTLKYIFLLLFISSCGGGGSSEINSSEDIVLNINLNGLKTPSNSYENQVIEITSNITQCSFNISLNNQDTYKIHHVKTNDNKNFVFRNPFIYKESENFQLNISSITNLNCPEANKNFDLQINRYPTQYNLIPTNTNDLKTNIYEIGDIGFGGIVINDTFSATICYPTPNDCESYENSLFGQDAHNMVSGDFNGDGYEDFAVAWALFPHTIEPDQKVNAPLNIYLNNGEGRFEEDLDIYFGGSPPVHPFAYRTVAADFNNDGMDDIFSGSMGIQYRSEDYSENFINPHPHLLLLSNKDGKLENRSDQIEDQNQGDGQLCSFAHDASIGDPDSDGDIDIYACNILNINDGEGNFSIHEYINLDWQRENQYGNPMSSLLTDLNNDSYDDIIFWNFDNRSNWSGADEGYILLSNNSSNIENWSKISLPVGPFGFDRNKYNHAAAGDLNNDGYIDVVVAITRDLPYYEGAYIQILLNNGSGELMDVTESNFSNQPRSASHHGEGNIYLRDMNLDGNLDIVHSTRDYDSGYHGSHIAINDGMGKFESIENSKLPNKPDPGYNNYDFLMKALPINADNEACLDFISVTDAGWENNQNETSNYFFTVININCDF
;
A
#
# COMPACT_ATOMS: atom_id res chain seq x y z
N MET A 1 -10.87 54.62 12.10
CA MET A 1 -9.79 55.48 11.58
C MET A 1 -9.27 54.84 10.31
N GLN A 2 -9.16 55.64 9.24
CA GLN A 2 -8.87 55.26 7.85
C GLN A 2 -7.54 54.51 7.63
N LYS A 3 -7.56 53.59 6.65
CA LYS A 3 -6.54 53.35 5.59
C LYS A 3 -7.02 52.14 4.74
N SER A 4 -7.66 52.36 3.58
CA SER A 4 -7.13 52.55 2.21
C SER A 4 -6.57 51.28 1.56
N PHE A 5 -7.38 50.68 0.68
CA PHE A 5 -7.00 49.65 -0.32
C PHE A 5 -6.57 50.31 -1.64
N PRO A 6 -5.66 49.70 -2.43
CA PRO A 6 -5.36 50.15 -3.78
C PRO A 6 -6.23 49.43 -4.85
N ASN A 7 -6.63 50.23 -5.84
CA ASN A 7 -7.39 49.87 -7.03
C ASN A 7 -6.58 49.03 -8.03
N THR A 8 -7.23 48.07 -8.69
CA THR A 8 -6.79 47.52 -9.98
C THR A 8 -7.84 47.79 -11.06
N THR A 9 -7.33 48.32 -12.17
CA THR A 9 -8.03 48.97 -13.27
C THR A 9 -8.52 47.95 -14.30
N THR A 10 -9.80 48.00 -14.64
CA THR A 10 -10.44 47.21 -15.70
C THR A 10 -10.22 47.88 -17.06
N LEU A 11 -9.55 47.19 -18.01
CA LEU A 11 -9.29 47.69 -19.36
C LEU A 11 -10.37 47.16 -20.31
N LYS A 12 -11.33 48.02 -20.69
CA LYS A 12 -12.33 47.75 -21.75
C LYS A 12 -11.77 48.25 -23.08
N TYR A 13 -11.55 47.35 -24.05
CA TYR A 13 -11.26 47.74 -25.43
C TYR A 13 -12.56 47.90 -26.22
N ILE A 14 -12.81 49.12 -26.67
CA ILE A 14 -13.84 49.53 -27.63
C ILE A 14 -13.20 49.45 -29.02
N PHE A 15 -13.74 48.63 -29.92
CA PHE A 15 -13.34 48.64 -31.33
C PHE A 15 -14.28 49.54 -32.14
N LEU A 16 -13.65 50.49 -32.83
CA LEU A 16 -14.25 51.55 -33.64
C LEU A 16 -14.55 51.01 -35.06
N LEU A 17 -15.79 51.12 -35.53
CA LEU A 17 -16.16 50.87 -36.93
C LEU A 17 -15.74 52.07 -37.81
N LEU A 18 -14.89 51.80 -38.81
CA LEU A 18 -14.57 52.72 -39.91
C LEU A 18 -15.30 52.24 -41.17
N PHE A 19 -16.29 53.02 -41.61
CA PHE A 19 -16.87 52.92 -42.94
C PHE A 19 -15.96 53.61 -43.95
N ILE A 20 -15.55 52.88 -45.00
CA ILE A 20 -14.98 53.46 -46.20
C ILE A 20 -15.78 52.95 -47.40
N SER A 21 -16.44 53.88 -48.09
CA SER A 21 -17.12 53.66 -49.35
C SER A 21 -16.12 53.74 -50.51
N SER A 22 -16.21 52.79 -51.44
CA SER A 22 -15.64 52.91 -52.79
C SER A 22 -16.55 52.16 -53.77
N CYS A 23 -16.94 52.85 -54.83
CA CYS A 23 -17.71 52.31 -55.96
C CYS A 23 -16.76 51.89 -57.10
N GLY A 24 -17.09 50.77 -57.73
CA GLY A 24 -16.52 50.26 -58.98
C GLY A 24 -16.64 48.73 -58.92
N GLY A 25 -17.24 47.99 -59.84
CA GLY A 25 -17.60 48.20 -61.23
C GLY A 25 -17.45 46.82 -61.88
N GLY A 26 -18.56 46.27 -62.38
CA GLY A 26 -18.74 45.06 -63.21
C GLY A 26 -17.61 44.03 -63.34
N GLY A 27 -17.93 42.78 -62.98
CA GLY A 27 -17.17 41.60 -63.38
C GLY A 27 -17.84 40.33 -62.87
N SER A 28 -18.78 39.79 -63.64
CA SER A 28 -19.29 38.44 -63.44
C SER A 28 -18.17 37.44 -63.70
N SER A 29 -17.62 36.88 -62.63
CA SER A 29 -16.89 35.62 -62.65
C SER A 29 -17.57 34.71 -61.64
N GLU A 30 -18.05 33.57 -62.14
CA GLU A 30 -18.63 32.49 -61.38
C GLU A 30 -17.91 32.31 -60.05
N ILE A 31 -18.65 32.51 -58.96
CA ILE A 31 -18.28 31.96 -57.67
C ILE A 31 -18.29 30.46 -57.89
N ASN A 32 -17.11 29.87 -58.08
CA ASN A 32 -16.93 28.47 -57.72
C ASN A 32 -17.41 28.39 -56.27
N SER A 33 -18.57 27.79 -56.09
CA SER A 33 -18.97 27.23 -54.82
C SER A 33 -17.76 26.46 -54.31
N SER A 34 -17.11 26.96 -53.27
CA SER A 34 -16.37 26.08 -52.38
C SER A 34 -17.40 25.03 -51.99
N GLU A 35 -17.29 23.83 -52.56
CA GLU A 35 -17.95 22.68 -51.97
C GLU A 35 -17.50 22.72 -50.51
N ASP A 36 -18.43 22.95 -49.58
CA ASP A 36 -18.16 22.75 -48.17
C ASP A 36 -17.76 21.29 -48.03
N ILE A 37 -16.44 21.03 -48.00
CA ILE A 37 -15.92 19.68 -47.84
C ILE A 37 -16.32 19.26 -46.43
N VAL A 38 -17.42 18.54 -46.32
CA VAL A 38 -17.89 17.99 -45.05
C VAL A 38 -16.89 16.92 -44.61
N LEU A 39 -16.28 17.12 -43.44
CA LEU A 39 -15.40 16.13 -42.84
C LEU A 39 -16.24 14.95 -42.37
N ASN A 40 -15.99 13.76 -42.92
CA ASN A 40 -16.61 12.52 -42.46
C ASN A 40 -15.61 11.75 -41.59
N ILE A 41 -15.88 11.72 -40.29
CA ILE A 41 -15.05 11.04 -39.28
C ILE A 41 -15.53 9.59 -39.13
N ASN A 42 -14.60 8.64 -39.18
CA ASN A 42 -14.84 7.23 -38.89
C ASN A 42 -13.95 6.78 -37.74
N LEU A 43 -14.47 5.86 -36.93
CA LEU A 43 -13.80 5.30 -35.77
C LEU A 43 -13.72 3.79 -35.94
N ASN A 44 -12.51 3.24 -35.87
CA ASN A 44 -12.25 1.81 -35.89
C ASN A 44 -11.71 1.37 -34.51
N GLY A 45 -11.95 0.12 -34.14
CA GLY A 45 -11.35 -0.50 -32.94
C GLY A 45 -12.07 -0.26 -31.62
N LEU A 46 -13.03 0.68 -31.54
CA LEU A 46 -13.78 0.94 -30.31
C LEU A 46 -14.55 -0.31 -29.86
N LYS A 47 -14.25 -0.81 -28.65
CA LYS A 47 -14.97 -1.91 -28.02
C LYS A 47 -16.18 -1.37 -27.26
N THR A 48 -17.38 -1.71 -27.72
CA THR A 48 -18.64 -1.32 -27.10
C THR A 48 -19.69 -2.43 -27.33
N PRO A 49 -20.29 -3.02 -26.26
CA PRO A 49 -20.01 -2.75 -24.85
C PRO A 49 -18.60 -3.20 -24.42
N SER A 50 -18.05 -2.57 -23.38
CA SER A 50 -16.77 -2.91 -22.74
C SER A 50 -16.83 -2.71 -21.23
N ASN A 51 -15.78 -3.08 -20.49
CA ASN A 51 -15.77 -2.99 -19.02
C ASN A 51 -15.18 -1.69 -18.49
N SER A 52 -15.56 -1.33 -17.27
CA SER A 52 -14.96 -0.27 -16.45
C SER A 52 -13.44 -0.41 -16.43
N TYR A 53 -12.73 0.70 -16.64
CA TYR A 53 -11.27 0.75 -16.71
C TYR A 53 -10.59 -0.14 -17.78
N GLU A 54 -11.36 -0.77 -18.67
CA GLU A 54 -10.78 -1.57 -19.76
C GLU A 54 -10.03 -0.69 -20.76
N ASN A 55 -8.88 -1.19 -21.23
CA ASN A 55 -8.08 -0.59 -22.28
C ASN A 55 -8.81 -0.55 -23.64
N GLN A 56 -8.79 0.62 -24.27
CA GLN A 56 -9.29 0.90 -25.61
C GLN A 56 -8.14 1.24 -26.53
N VAL A 57 -8.17 0.68 -27.75
CA VAL A 57 -7.24 1.03 -28.83
C VAL A 57 -8.07 1.38 -30.04
N ILE A 58 -8.02 2.65 -30.44
CA ILE A 58 -8.86 3.17 -31.52
C ILE A 58 -8.04 3.86 -32.61
N GLU A 59 -8.55 3.78 -33.84
CA GLU A 59 -8.03 4.51 -34.99
C GLU A 59 -9.13 5.43 -35.54
N ILE A 60 -8.79 6.70 -35.73
CA ILE A 60 -9.66 7.71 -36.29
C ILE A 60 -9.22 8.04 -37.70
N THR A 61 -10.12 7.87 -38.65
CA THR A 61 -9.89 8.20 -40.06
C THR A 61 -10.92 9.20 -40.56
N SER A 62 -10.58 9.91 -41.63
CA SER A 62 -11.55 10.77 -42.32
C SER A 62 -11.30 10.81 -43.82
N ASN A 63 -12.25 11.41 -44.55
CA ASN A 63 -12.08 11.72 -45.97
C ASN A 63 -10.96 12.75 -46.26
N ILE A 64 -10.43 13.42 -45.23
CA ILE A 64 -9.30 14.35 -45.35
C ILE A 64 -8.13 13.81 -44.52
N THR A 65 -7.20 13.14 -45.19
CA THR A 65 -6.09 12.41 -44.54
C THR A 65 -5.17 13.27 -43.66
N GLN A 66 -5.15 14.59 -43.85
CA GLN A 66 -4.34 15.54 -43.09
C GLN A 66 -4.98 15.96 -41.76
N CYS A 67 -6.23 15.56 -41.49
CA CYS A 67 -6.89 15.87 -40.24
C CYS A 67 -6.31 15.09 -39.06
N SER A 68 -6.25 15.77 -37.93
CA SER A 68 -5.92 15.24 -36.61
C SER A 68 -7.09 15.51 -35.68
N PHE A 69 -7.19 14.76 -34.59
CA PHE A 69 -8.38 14.73 -33.74
C PHE A 69 -8.05 14.83 -32.26
N ASN A 70 -9.05 15.21 -31.47
CA ASN A 70 -9.09 15.07 -30.02
C ASN A 70 -10.27 14.16 -29.64
N ILE A 71 -10.12 13.45 -28.53
CA ILE A 71 -11.16 12.61 -27.95
C ILE A 71 -11.55 13.12 -26.57
N SER A 72 -12.84 13.07 -26.24
CA SER A 72 -13.36 13.37 -24.91
C SER A 72 -14.72 12.72 -24.70
N LEU A 73 -15.20 12.69 -23.46
CA LEU A 73 -16.60 12.36 -23.19
C LEU A 73 -17.44 13.64 -23.14
N ASN A 74 -18.70 13.55 -23.57
CA ASN A 74 -19.62 14.69 -23.50
C ASN A 74 -19.95 15.14 -22.06
N ASN A 75 -19.77 14.26 -21.07
CA ASN A 75 -19.98 14.49 -19.63
C ASN A 75 -18.65 14.50 -18.84
N GLN A 76 -17.60 15.07 -19.44
CA GLN A 76 -16.24 15.12 -18.89
C GLN A 76 -16.08 15.78 -17.52
N ASP A 77 -17.07 16.58 -17.08
CA ASP A 77 -17.10 17.18 -15.75
C ASP A 77 -17.33 16.14 -14.63
N THR A 78 -17.87 14.97 -14.98
CA THR A 78 -18.13 13.87 -14.03
C THR A 78 -17.28 12.64 -14.32
N TYR A 79 -17.19 12.24 -15.58
CA TYR A 79 -16.47 11.03 -16.00
C TYR A 79 -15.39 11.36 -17.00
N LYS A 80 -14.20 10.81 -16.84
CA LYS A 80 -13.10 11.02 -17.78
C LYS A 80 -12.68 9.68 -18.37
N ILE A 81 -12.23 9.71 -19.62
CA ILE A 81 -11.35 8.66 -20.11
C ILE A 81 -9.97 8.89 -19.49
N HIS A 82 -9.32 7.81 -19.07
CA HIS A 82 -8.05 7.89 -18.33
C HIS A 82 -6.87 7.54 -19.24
N HIS A 83 -5.68 8.00 -18.87
CA HIS A 83 -4.40 7.64 -19.50
C HIS A 83 -4.40 7.73 -21.03
N VAL A 84 -4.93 8.84 -21.57
CA VAL A 84 -5.03 9.04 -23.02
C VAL A 84 -3.63 9.23 -23.64
N LYS A 85 -3.20 8.27 -24.46
CA LYS A 85 -1.92 8.27 -25.19
C LYS A 85 -2.17 8.34 -26.69
N THR A 86 -1.47 9.25 -27.37
CA THR A 86 -1.44 9.33 -28.84
C THR A 86 -0.15 9.98 -29.31
N ASN A 87 0.37 9.53 -30.46
CA ASN A 87 1.57 10.11 -31.08
C ASN A 87 1.25 10.91 -32.36
N ASP A 88 0.05 10.77 -32.91
CA ASP A 88 -0.32 11.32 -34.22
C ASP A 88 -1.72 11.97 -34.24
N ASN A 89 -2.40 12.01 -33.09
CA ASN A 89 -3.77 12.47 -32.95
C ASN A 89 -4.74 11.75 -33.90
N LYS A 90 -4.50 10.47 -34.17
CA LYS A 90 -5.36 9.57 -34.98
C LYS A 90 -5.47 8.19 -34.35
N ASN A 91 -4.37 7.66 -33.85
CA ASN A 91 -4.31 6.42 -33.08
C ASN A 91 -4.28 6.78 -31.59
N PHE A 92 -5.25 6.27 -30.83
CA PHE A 92 -5.37 6.55 -29.40
C PHE A 92 -5.42 5.25 -28.62
N VAL A 93 -4.73 5.26 -27.48
CA VAL A 93 -4.90 4.30 -26.40
C VAL A 93 -5.43 5.05 -25.19
N PHE A 94 -6.43 4.52 -24.51
CA PHE A 94 -6.97 5.10 -23.28
C PHE A 94 -7.72 4.04 -22.46
N ARG A 95 -7.95 4.34 -21.19
CA ARG A 95 -8.76 3.52 -20.28
C ARG A 95 -10.18 4.06 -20.19
N ASN A 96 -11.16 3.17 -20.18
CA ASN A 96 -12.55 3.50 -19.93
C ASN A 96 -12.74 4.18 -18.55
N PRO A 97 -13.73 5.08 -18.37
CA PRO A 97 -14.12 5.58 -17.05
C PRO A 97 -14.44 4.46 -16.06
N PHE A 98 -14.21 4.75 -14.78
CA PHE A 98 -14.78 3.94 -13.70
C PHE A 98 -16.30 4.13 -13.62
N ILE A 99 -17.02 3.03 -13.45
CA ILE A 99 -18.46 3.05 -13.13
C ILE A 99 -18.79 2.10 -11.99
N TYR A 100 -19.69 2.55 -11.12
CA TYR A 100 -20.14 1.78 -9.94
C TYR A 100 -21.54 1.19 -10.10
N LYS A 101 -22.26 1.56 -11.16
CA LYS A 101 -23.54 0.93 -11.56
C LYS A 101 -23.28 -0.20 -12.53
N GLU A 102 -24.23 -1.13 -12.63
CA GLU A 102 -24.16 -2.28 -13.56
C GLU A 102 -23.72 -1.91 -14.98
N SER A 103 -24.29 -0.84 -15.54
CA SER A 103 -23.94 -0.35 -16.87
C SER A 103 -24.28 1.14 -17.01
N GLU A 104 -23.47 1.88 -17.76
CA GLU A 104 -23.71 3.26 -18.14
C GLU A 104 -23.39 3.49 -19.63
N ASN A 105 -24.13 4.41 -20.25
CA ASN A 105 -23.93 4.78 -21.65
C ASN A 105 -23.28 6.16 -21.74
N PHE A 106 -22.17 6.22 -22.46
CA PHE A 106 -21.41 7.42 -22.73
C PHE A 106 -21.47 7.78 -24.21
N GLN A 107 -21.09 9.03 -24.50
CA GLN A 107 -20.90 9.52 -25.85
C GLN A 107 -19.44 9.95 -25.98
N LEU A 108 -18.66 9.16 -26.72
CA LEU A 108 -17.29 9.50 -27.08
C LEU A 108 -17.33 10.53 -28.21
N ASN A 109 -16.94 11.76 -27.89
CA ASN A 109 -16.82 12.85 -28.85
C ASN A 109 -15.45 12.79 -29.52
N ILE A 110 -15.47 12.80 -30.85
CA ILE A 110 -14.28 13.02 -31.66
C ILE A 110 -14.41 14.39 -32.31
N SER A 111 -13.48 15.29 -32.01
CA SER A 111 -13.42 16.64 -32.58
C SER A 111 -12.17 16.80 -33.44
N SER A 112 -12.29 17.45 -34.59
CA SER A 112 -11.14 17.75 -35.44
C SER A 112 -10.32 18.90 -34.85
N ILE A 113 -9.00 18.81 -34.99
CA ILE A 113 -8.07 19.89 -34.67
C ILE A 113 -8.02 20.83 -35.88
N THR A 114 -8.79 21.92 -35.79
CA THR A 114 -9.01 22.85 -36.91
C THR A 114 -7.71 23.49 -37.39
N ASN A 115 -7.46 23.41 -38.70
CA ASN A 115 -6.37 24.11 -39.37
C ASN A 115 -6.73 24.37 -40.85
N LEU A 116 -5.82 24.98 -41.63
CA LEU A 116 -6.04 25.31 -43.05
C LEU A 116 -6.46 24.10 -43.92
N ASN A 117 -6.07 22.89 -43.52
CA ASN A 117 -6.32 21.65 -44.24
C ASN A 117 -7.28 20.72 -43.50
N CYS A 118 -7.84 21.13 -42.35
CA CYS A 118 -8.78 20.33 -41.58
C CYS A 118 -9.90 21.24 -41.04
N PRO A 119 -11.11 21.19 -41.61
CA PRO A 119 -12.23 21.99 -41.14
C PRO A 119 -12.71 21.51 -39.76
N GLU A 120 -13.35 22.41 -39.02
CA GLU A 120 -13.99 22.09 -37.75
C GLU A 120 -15.14 21.10 -37.97
N ALA A 121 -15.11 19.99 -37.27
CA ALA A 121 -16.16 18.99 -37.25
C ALA A 121 -16.07 18.18 -35.94
N ASN A 122 -17.20 17.63 -35.53
CA ASN A 122 -17.26 16.67 -34.45
C ASN A 122 -18.21 15.52 -34.81
N LYS A 123 -18.00 14.37 -34.18
CA LYS A 123 -18.89 13.22 -34.29
C LYS A 123 -18.88 12.45 -32.97
N ASN A 124 -20.07 12.10 -32.50
CA ASN A 124 -20.23 11.27 -31.32
C ASN A 124 -20.35 9.80 -31.69
N PHE A 125 -19.80 8.93 -30.84
CA PHE A 125 -19.90 7.49 -30.92
C PHE A 125 -20.42 6.94 -29.59
N ASP A 126 -21.36 6.00 -29.66
CA ASP A 126 -21.93 5.36 -28.47
C ASP A 126 -20.88 4.45 -27.81
N LEU A 127 -20.65 4.64 -26.51
CA LEU A 127 -19.78 3.80 -25.69
C LEU A 127 -20.56 3.29 -24.49
N GLN A 128 -20.97 2.02 -24.54
CA GLN A 128 -21.59 1.35 -23.40
C GLN A 128 -20.51 0.72 -22.53
N ILE A 129 -20.49 1.07 -21.25
CA ILE A 129 -19.55 0.53 -20.28
C ILE A 129 -20.35 -0.28 -19.25
N ASN A 130 -19.85 -1.46 -18.92
CA ASN A 130 -20.36 -2.30 -17.85
C ASN A 130 -19.39 -2.27 -16.69
N ARG A 131 -19.90 -2.40 -15.46
CA ARG A 131 -19.02 -2.58 -14.30
C ARG A 131 -18.24 -3.88 -14.45
N TYR A 132 -16.98 -3.86 -14.05
CA TYR A 132 -16.16 -5.07 -14.08
C TYR A 132 -16.66 -6.07 -13.03
N PRO A 133 -16.79 -7.37 -13.37
CA PRO A 133 -17.20 -8.37 -12.39
C PRO A 133 -16.07 -8.67 -11.41
N THR A 134 -16.34 -8.47 -10.13
CA THR A 134 -15.45 -8.81 -9.01
C THR A 134 -15.97 -10.05 -8.26
N GLN A 135 -15.12 -10.68 -7.43
CA GLN A 135 -15.50 -11.85 -6.63
C GLN A 135 -16.73 -11.55 -5.75
N TYR A 136 -16.72 -10.38 -5.10
CA TYR A 136 -17.80 -9.88 -4.28
C TYR A 136 -18.48 -8.70 -4.96
N ASN A 137 -19.76 -8.87 -5.31
CA ASN A 137 -20.53 -7.85 -5.98
C ASN A 137 -20.96 -6.72 -5.02
N LEU A 138 -20.05 -5.80 -4.74
CA LEU A 138 -20.25 -4.68 -3.82
C LEU A 138 -20.63 -3.41 -4.59
N ILE A 139 -21.74 -2.77 -4.21
CA ILE A 139 -22.25 -1.55 -4.85
C ILE A 139 -22.22 -0.41 -3.82
N PRO A 140 -21.30 0.55 -3.94
CA PRO A 140 -21.20 1.68 -3.02
C PRO A 140 -22.32 2.70 -3.24
N THR A 141 -22.67 3.42 -2.18
CA THR A 141 -23.64 4.51 -2.22
C THR A 141 -22.96 5.88 -2.32
N ASN A 142 -21.75 6.02 -1.78
CA ASN A 142 -20.95 7.24 -1.73
C ASN A 142 -20.11 7.49 -3.00
N THR A 143 -20.64 7.14 -4.17
CA THR A 143 -19.91 7.17 -5.47
C THR A 143 -19.25 8.50 -5.83
N ASN A 144 -19.75 9.64 -5.31
CA ASN A 144 -19.14 10.95 -5.56
C ASN A 144 -17.83 11.17 -4.78
N ASP A 145 -17.61 10.41 -3.71
CA ASP A 145 -16.47 10.56 -2.81
C ASP A 145 -15.36 9.55 -3.12
N LEU A 146 -15.58 8.65 -4.09
CA LEU A 146 -14.63 7.61 -4.51
C LEU A 146 -13.58 8.11 -5.51
N LYS A 147 -13.51 9.42 -5.73
CA LYS A 147 -12.66 10.05 -6.72
C LYS A 147 -12.14 11.40 -6.24
N THR A 148 -10.87 11.66 -6.49
CA THR A 148 -10.24 12.97 -6.39
C THR A 148 -9.61 13.37 -7.73
N ASN A 149 -8.76 14.38 -7.73
CA ASN A 149 -7.99 14.75 -8.92
C ASN A 149 -6.79 13.82 -9.17
N ILE A 150 -6.37 13.05 -8.16
CA ILE A 150 -5.15 12.21 -8.19
C ILE A 150 -5.54 10.74 -8.23
N TYR A 151 -6.58 10.34 -7.51
CA TYR A 151 -6.95 8.93 -7.34
C TYR A 151 -8.43 8.67 -7.64
N GLU A 152 -8.73 7.46 -8.11
CA GLU A 152 -10.09 6.95 -8.27
C GLU A 152 -10.16 5.47 -7.86
N ILE A 153 -11.25 5.08 -7.20
CA ILE A 153 -11.40 3.71 -6.68
C ILE A 153 -11.95 2.78 -7.76
N GLY A 154 -11.30 1.63 -7.90
CA GLY A 154 -11.68 0.56 -8.82
C GLY A 154 -12.00 -0.76 -8.11
N ASP A 155 -12.61 -1.67 -8.87
CA ASP A 155 -12.70 -3.11 -8.60
C ASP A 155 -13.01 -3.50 -7.14
N ILE A 156 -14.04 -2.84 -6.59
CA ILE A 156 -14.48 -3.05 -5.22
C ILE A 156 -14.96 -4.49 -5.03
N GLY A 157 -14.35 -5.19 -4.09
CA GLY A 157 -14.65 -6.59 -3.80
C GLY A 157 -13.95 -7.58 -4.73
N PHE A 158 -12.82 -7.24 -5.34
CA PHE A 158 -12.05 -8.20 -6.16
C PHE A 158 -11.56 -9.41 -5.34
N GLY A 159 -11.37 -9.22 -4.03
CA GLY A 159 -10.95 -10.23 -3.06
C GLY A 159 -11.37 -9.84 -1.64
N GLY A 160 -10.92 -10.61 -0.66
CA GLY A 160 -11.25 -10.42 0.75
C GLY A 160 -11.61 -11.71 1.47
N ILE A 161 -12.09 -11.58 2.70
CA ILE A 161 -12.56 -12.70 3.52
C ILE A 161 -13.94 -12.44 4.13
N VAL A 162 -14.65 -13.53 4.40
CA VAL A 162 -15.92 -13.56 5.14
C VAL A 162 -15.81 -14.63 6.22
N ILE A 163 -16.12 -14.28 7.46
CA ILE A 163 -15.97 -15.15 8.62
C ILE A 163 -17.34 -15.34 9.28
N ASN A 164 -17.68 -16.60 9.55
CA ASN A 164 -18.91 -16.99 10.25
C ASN A 164 -18.63 -17.67 11.58
N ASP A 165 -17.35 -17.87 11.92
CA ASP A 165 -16.93 -18.50 13.16
C ASP A 165 -17.27 -17.60 14.36
N THR A 166 -17.66 -18.25 15.46
CA THR A 166 -18.02 -17.56 16.69
C THR A 166 -17.21 -18.07 17.87
N PHE A 167 -17.09 -17.22 18.88
CA PHE A 167 -16.47 -17.53 20.17
C PHE A 167 -17.40 -17.15 21.32
N SER A 168 -17.13 -17.70 22.50
CA SER A 168 -17.75 -17.30 23.77
C SER A 168 -16.68 -17.24 24.85
N ALA A 169 -16.28 -16.04 25.23
CA ALA A 169 -15.21 -15.82 26.19
C ALA A 169 -15.39 -14.46 26.88
N THR A 170 -14.75 -14.32 28.05
CA THR A 170 -14.51 -13.00 28.63
C THR A 170 -13.12 -12.54 28.21
N ILE A 171 -13.07 -11.38 27.57
CA ILE A 171 -11.84 -10.78 27.06
C ILE A 171 -11.44 -9.68 28.03
N CYS A 172 -10.26 -9.78 28.64
CA CYS A 172 -9.66 -8.74 29.47
C CYS A 172 -8.41 -8.18 28.79
N TYR A 173 -8.60 -7.16 27.93
CA TYR A 173 -7.56 -6.61 27.06
C TYR A 173 -7.79 -5.12 26.77
N PRO A 174 -6.75 -4.26 26.79
CA PRO A 174 -5.31 -4.58 26.94
C PRO A 174 -4.88 -4.87 28.38
N THR A 175 -5.67 -4.49 29.39
CA THR A 175 -5.35 -4.74 30.80
C THR A 175 -6.41 -5.59 31.50
N PRO A 176 -6.12 -6.16 32.69
CA PRO A 176 -7.12 -6.87 33.51
C PRO A 176 -8.32 -6.02 33.95
N ASN A 177 -8.30 -4.70 33.75
CA ASN A 177 -9.43 -3.84 34.08
C ASN A 177 -10.38 -3.62 32.89
N ASP A 178 -9.96 -4.02 31.68
CA ASP A 178 -10.68 -3.82 30.43
C ASP A 178 -11.38 -5.12 30.02
N CYS A 179 -12.32 -5.58 30.86
CA CYS A 179 -12.99 -6.86 30.71
C CYS A 179 -14.39 -6.73 30.11
N GLU A 180 -14.68 -7.50 29.06
CA GLU A 180 -16.01 -7.64 28.48
C GLU A 180 -16.31 -9.09 28.14
N SER A 181 -17.54 -9.55 28.43
CA SER A 181 -17.98 -10.93 28.18
C SER A 181 -18.81 -11.03 26.92
N TYR A 182 -18.47 -12.00 26.08
CA TYR A 182 -19.09 -12.24 24.79
C TYR A 182 -19.70 -13.64 24.75
N GLU A 183 -20.90 -13.77 24.20
CA GLU A 183 -21.59 -15.04 23.99
C GLU A 183 -21.92 -15.17 22.50
N ASN A 184 -21.48 -16.28 21.89
CA ASN A 184 -21.66 -16.59 20.47
C ASN A 184 -21.40 -15.40 19.54
N SER A 185 -20.31 -14.68 19.80
CA SER A 185 -19.93 -13.46 19.07
C SER A 185 -18.99 -13.80 17.92
N LEU A 186 -19.10 -13.08 16.81
CA LEU A 186 -18.29 -13.30 15.62
C LEU A 186 -16.86 -12.83 15.84
N PHE A 187 -15.89 -13.53 15.24
CA PHE A 187 -14.52 -13.03 15.17
C PHE A 187 -14.46 -11.74 14.33
N GLY A 188 -13.70 -10.77 14.81
CA GLY A 188 -13.24 -9.64 14.00
C GLY A 188 -12.08 -10.05 13.10
N GLN A 189 -11.81 -9.22 12.08
CA GLN A 189 -10.72 -9.44 11.14
C GLN A 189 -9.86 -8.20 10.97
N ASP A 190 -8.61 -8.40 10.58
CA ASP A 190 -7.73 -7.34 10.07
C ASP A 190 -6.88 -7.89 8.93
N ALA A 191 -6.83 -7.16 7.80
CA ALA A 191 -5.79 -7.33 6.78
C ALA A 191 -4.47 -6.80 7.36
N HIS A 192 -3.93 -7.59 8.28
CA HIS A 192 -3.09 -7.08 9.34
C HIS A 192 -1.70 -6.71 8.83
N ASN A 193 -1.14 -7.57 7.96
CA ASN A 193 0.09 -7.32 7.22
C ASN A 193 -0.12 -7.63 5.74
N MET A 194 0.40 -6.77 4.88
CA MET A 194 0.39 -6.95 3.43
C MET A 194 1.80 -6.73 2.89
N VAL A 195 2.16 -7.47 1.84
CA VAL A 195 3.46 -7.35 1.17
C VAL A 195 3.28 -7.55 -0.33
N SER A 196 4.06 -6.84 -1.14
CA SER A 196 4.13 -7.02 -2.59
C SER A 196 5.28 -7.95 -2.97
N GLY A 197 5.14 -8.70 -4.05
CA GLY A 197 6.18 -9.55 -4.65
C GLY A 197 5.76 -10.04 -6.03
N ASP A 198 6.67 -10.66 -6.79
CA ASP A 198 6.36 -11.40 -8.02
C ASP A 198 6.24 -12.89 -7.69
N PHE A 199 5.06 -13.32 -7.24
CA PHE A 199 4.87 -14.67 -6.69
C PHE A 199 4.70 -15.74 -7.78
N ASN A 200 4.40 -15.33 -9.01
CA ASN A 200 4.16 -16.23 -10.14
C ASN A 200 5.24 -16.13 -11.25
N GLY A 201 6.19 -15.20 -11.12
CA GLY A 201 7.31 -14.98 -12.04
C GLY A 201 6.93 -14.29 -13.36
N ASP A 202 5.82 -13.55 -13.41
CA ASP A 202 5.34 -12.88 -14.62
C ASP A 202 5.84 -11.44 -14.79
N GLY A 203 6.53 -10.92 -13.77
CA GLY A 203 7.12 -9.59 -13.74
C GLY A 203 6.17 -8.47 -13.31
N TYR A 204 4.94 -8.78 -12.89
CA TYR A 204 4.05 -7.82 -12.25
C TYR A 204 4.15 -7.89 -10.72
N GLU A 205 3.87 -6.76 -10.08
CA GLU A 205 3.77 -6.74 -8.61
C GLU A 205 2.43 -7.36 -8.21
N ASP A 206 2.47 -8.56 -7.64
CA ASP A 206 1.39 -9.22 -6.92
C ASP A 206 1.37 -8.74 -5.46
N PHE A 207 0.38 -9.22 -4.68
CA PHE A 207 0.44 -9.03 -3.23
C PHE A 207 -0.09 -10.21 -2.42
N ALA A 208 0.46 -10.35 -1.22
CA ALA A 208 0.01 -11.28 -0.20
C ALA A 208 -0.54 -10.53 1.02
N VAL A 209 -1.51 -11.13 1.70
CA VAL A 209 -2.10 -10.61 2.94
C VAL A 209 -2.14 -11.69 4.01
N ALA A 210 -1.52 -11.41 5.15
CA ALA A 210 -1.69 -12.19 6.37
C ALA A 210 -2.82 -11.58 7.19
N TRP A 211 -3.93 -12.30 7.28
CA TRP A 211 -5.08 -11.88 8.09
C TRP A 211 -4.85 -12.18 9.57
N ALA A 212 -5.41 -11.35 10.45
CA ALA A 212 -5.48 -11.61 11.88
C ALA A 212 -6.94 -11.66 12.33
N LEU A 213 -7.28 -12.67 13.13
CA LEU A 213 -8.63 -12.84 13.67
C LEU A 213 -8.64 -12.50 15.15
N PHE A 214 -9.60 -11.65 15.55
CA PHE A 214 -9.72 -11.16 16.92
C PHE A 214 -11.02 -11.63 17.58
N PRO A 215 -10.99 -11.96 18.88
CA PRO A 215 -9.89 -11.75 19.83
C PRO A 215 -8.79 -12.81 19.76
N HIS A 216 -7.54 -12.36 19.91
CA HIS A 216 -6.36 -13.23 19.86
C HIS A 216 -5.93 -13.77 21.24
N THR A 217 -6.70 -13.58 22.31
CA THR A 217 -6.27 -13.89 23.70
C THR A 217 -7.20 -14.84 24.44
N ILE A 218 -8.15 -15.45 23.72
CA ILE A 218 -9.14 -16.39 24.27
C ILE A 218 -8.60 -17.81 24.36
N GLU A 219 -9.40 -18.73 24.91
CA GLU A 219 -9.06 -20.14 25.07
C GLU A 219 -8.54 -20.74 23.75
N PRO A 220 -7.41 -21.48 23.78
CA PRO A 220 -6.79 -22.02 22.57
C PRO A 220 -7.70 -22.90 21.71
N ASP A 221 -8.64 -23.63 22.31
CA ASP A 221 -9.56 -24.53 21.61
C ASP A 221 -10.71 -23.79 20.88
N GLN A 222 -10.92 -22.50 21.17
CA GLN A 222 -11.88 -21.64 20.47
C GLN A 222 -11.25 -20.85 19.32
N LYS A 223 -9.93 -20.79 19.22
CA LYS A 223 -9.24 -20.01 18.19
C LYS A 223 -9.44 -20.63 16.81
N VAL A 224 -9.53 -19.76 15.82
CA VAL A 224 -9.58 -20.10 14.40
C VAL A 224 -8.33 -19.57 13.71
N ASN A 225 -7.78 -20.34 12.77
CA ASN A 225 -6.63 -19.92 12.00
C ASN A 225 -7.06 -18.98 10.88
N ALA A 226 -6.30 -17.91 10.68
CA ALA A 226 -6.50 -16.96 9.61
C ALA A 226 -5.80 -17.45 8.33
N PRO A 227 -6.36 -17.20 7.14
CA PRO A 227 -5.67 -17.49 5.88
C PRO A 227 -4.54 -16.48 5.62
N LEU A 228 -3.56 -16.90 4.81
CA LEU A 228 -2.70 -15.99 4.06
C LEU A 228 -3.10 -16.08 2.58
N ASN A 229 -3.71 -15.02 2.05
CA ASN A 229 -4.16 -14.98 0.66
C ASN A 229 -3.14 -14.27 -0.24
N ILE A 230 -3.08 -14.65 -1.51
CA ILE A 230 -2.23 -14.10 -2.55
C ILE A 230 -3.11 -13.70 -3.73
N TYR A 231 -2.90 -12.50 -4.23
CA TYR A 231 -3.66 -11.92 -5.33
C TYR A 231 -2.70 -11.52 -6.45
N LEU A 232 -2.93 -12.10 -7.62
CA LEU A 232 -2.10 -11.94 -8.80
C LEU A 232 -2.54 -10.73 -9.60
N ASN A 233 -1.57 -9.92 -10.02
CA ASN A 233 -1.77 -8.74 -10.85
C ASN A 233 -1.72 -9.12 -12.34
N ASN A 234 -2.61 -8.55 -13.14
CA ASN A 234 -2.59 -8.77 -14.59
C ASN A 234 -1.93 -7.65 -15.41
N GLY A 235 -1.35 -6.64 -14.74
CA GLY A 235 -0.73 -5.47 -15.35
C GLY A 235 -1.73 -4.49 -15.99
N GLU A 236 -3.03 -4.67 -15.76
CA GLU A 236 -4.11 -3.87 -16.33
C GLU A 236 -4.96 -3.20 -15.25
N GLY A 237 -4.42 -3.10 -14.03
CA GLY A 237 -5.04 -2.45 -12.87
C GLY A 237 -5.94 -3.37 -12.06
N ARG A 238 -5.80 -4.68 -12.22
CA ARG A 238 -6.71 -5.68 -11.62
C ARG A 238 -5.97 -6.82 -10.98
N PHE A 239 -6.60 -7.35 -9.94
CA PHE A 239 -6.09 -8.42 -9.10
C PHE A 239 -7.13 -9.52 -8.94
N GLU A 240 -6.68 -10.77 -8.89
CA GLU A 240 -7.52 -11.92 -8.55
C GLU A 240 -6.74 -12.98 -7.78
N GLU A 241 -7.41 -13.73 -6.92
CA GLU A 241 -6.81 -14.91 -6.28
C GLU A 241 -7.00 -16.13 -7.19
N ASP A 242 -5.92 -16.57 -7.82
CA ASP A 242 -5.88 -17.87 -8.49
C ASP A 242 -5.39 -18.94 -7.52
N LEU A 243 -6.27 -19.87 -7.16
CA LEU A 243 -5.94 -20.96 -6.23
C LEU A 243 -4.84 -21.90 -6.77
N ASP A 244 -4.53 -21.86 -8.07
CA ASP A 244 -3.42 -22.62 -8.63
C ASP A 244 -2.05 -22.14 -8.14
N ILE A 245 -1.92 -20.93 -7.59
CA ILE A 245 -0.67 -20.44 -6.97
C ILE A 245 -0.25 -21.29 -5.78
N TYR A 246 -1.21 -21.89 -5.06
CA TYR A 246 -0.93 -22.71 -3.89
C TYR A 246 -0.70 -24.17 -4.30
N PHE A 247 0.37 -24.78 -3.80
CA PHE A 247 0.61 -26.22 -4.01
C PHE A 247 -0.55 -27.09 -3.52
N GLY A 248 -1.17 -26.71 -2.40
CA GLY A 248 -2.34 -27.40 -1.83
C GLY A 248 -3.68 -27.09 -2.50
N GLY A 249 -3.73 -26.13 -3.45
CA GLY A 249 -4.97 -25.66 -4.08
C GLY A 249 -5.87 -24.82 -3.15
N SER A 250 -5.33 -24.35 -2.03
CA SER A 250 -6.03 -23.47 -1.08
C SER A 250 -5.01 -22.62 -0.30
N PRO A 251 -5.40 -21.42 0.16
CA PRO A 251 -4.55 -20.58 1.00
C PRO A 251 -4.09 -21.33 2.25
N PRO A 252 -2.81 -21.23 2.65
CA PRO A 252 -2.36 -21.74 3.94
C PRO A 252 -3.02 -20.95 5.07
N VAL A 253 -3.17 -21.60 6.23
CA VAL A 253 -3.77 -20.98 7.42
C VAL A 253 -2.78 -20.98 8.59
N HIS A 254 -2.83 -19.95 9.41
CA HIS A 254 -1.94 -19.77 10.55
C HIS A 254 -2.70 -19.18 11.75
N PRO A 255 -2.40 -19.55 13.01
CA PRO A 255 -3.14 -19.02 14.16
C PRO A 255 -3.01 -17.50 14.29
N PHE A 256 -1.83 -16.96 14.01
CA PHE A 256 -1.59 -15.52 13.92
C PHE A 256 -0.27 -15.23 13.20
N ALA A 257 -0.30 -15.19 11.86
CA ALA A 257 0.85 -14.76 11.07
C ALA A 257 0.93 -13.23 11.15
N TYR A 258 2.12 -12.72 11.44
CA TYR A 258 2.38 -11.30 11.66
C TYR A 258 3.37 -10.80 10.60
N ARG A 259 4.18 -9.76 10.89
CA ARG A 259 5.10 -9.09 9.94
C ARG A 259 5.55 -10.02 8.83
N THR A 260 5.08 -9.71 7.64
CA THR A 260 5.27 -10.51 6.44
C THR A 260 6.30 -9.83 5.55
N VAL A 261 7.25 -10.60 5.07
CA VAL A 261 8.29 -10.18 4.13
C VAL A 261 8.27 -11.12 2.93
N ALA A 262 8.65 -10.60 1.77
CA ALA A 262 8.74 -11.33 0.52
C ALA A 262 10.13 -11.17 -0.10
N ALA A 263 10.69 -12.28 -0.57
CA ALA A 263 12.00 -12.37 -1.20
C ALA A 263 12.16 -13.77 -1.81
N ASP A 264 12.97 -13.91 -2.85
CA ASP A 264 13.39 -15.21 -3.40
C ASP A 264 14.39 -15.91 -2.46
N PHE A 265 13.88 -16.74 -1.53
CA PHE A 265 14.71 -17.39 -0.51
C PHE A 265 15.43 -18.64 -1.04
N ASN A 266 14.97 -19.20 -2.16
CA ASN A 266 15.50 -20.43 -2.75
C ASN A 266 16.20 -20.22 -4.11
N ASN A 267 16.35 -18.96 -4.53
CA ASN A 267 17.01 -18.49 -5.74
C ASN A 267 16.44 -19.10 -7.03
N ASP A 268 15.10 -19.24 -7.10
CA ASP A 268 14.40 -19.79 -8.27
C ASP A 268 13.80 -18.72 -9.20
N GLY A 269 13.91 -17.45 -8.81
CA GLY A 269 13.47 -16.28 -9.55
C GLY A 269 12.02 -15.85 -9.28
N MET A 270 11.33 -16.47 -8.33
CA MET A 270 10.03 -16.05 -7.83
C MET A 270 10.14 -15.62 -6.37
N ASP A 271 9.36 -14.62 -5.96
CA ASP A 271 9.35 -14.23 -4.55
C ASP A 271 8.65 -15.29 -3.70
N ASP A 272 9.24 -15.59 -2.55
CA ASP A 272 8.70 -16.44 -1.49
C ASP A 272 8.14 -15.58 -0.35
N ILE A 273 7.56 -16.20 0.68
CA ILE A 273 6.94 -15.47 1.79
C ILE A 273 7.38 -16.03 3.15
N PHE A 274 7.84 -15.14 4.03
CA PHE A 274 7.99 -15.41 5.46
C PHE A 274 7.05 -14.52 6.28
N SER A 275 6.44 -15.10 7.33
CA SER A 275 5.75 -14.33 8.37
C SER A 275 6.18 -14.73 9.77
N GLY A 276 6.51 -13.73 10.59
CA GLY A 276 6.67 -13.88 12.03
C GLY A 276 5.41 -14.48 12.69
N SER A 277 5.57 -15.31 13.71
CA SER A 277 4.45 -15.97 14.38
C SER A 277 4.16 -15.26 15.68
N MET A 278 2.90 -14.87 15.95
CA MET A 278 2.52 -14.27 17.23
C MET A 278 2.25 -15.30 18.34
N GLY A 279 2.57 -16.58 18.07
CA GLY A 279 2.31 -17.70 18.96
C GLY A 279 0.82 -17.91 19.26
N ILE A 280 0.54 -18.77 20.24
CA ILE A 280 -0.82 -19.01 20.73
C ILE A 280 -0.97 -18.32 22.08
N GLN A 281 -1.63 -17.17 22.09
CA GLN A 281 -1.81 -16.33 23.28
C GLN A 281 -3.09 -16.66 24.04
N TYR A 282 -3.02 -16.65 25.37
CA TYR A 282 -4.17 -16.79 26.26
C TYR A 282 -4.05 -15.86 27.47
N ARG A 283 -5.17 -15.27 27.89
CA ARG A 283 -5.28 -14.43 29.11
C ARG A 283 -6.57 -14.78 29.85
N SER A 284 -6.45 -15.32 31.06
CA SER A 284 -7.60 -15.56 31.95
C SER A 284 -8.17 -14.25 32.52
N GLU A 285 -9.44 -14.25 32.90
CA GLU A 285 -10.13 -13.07 33.46
C GLU A 285 -9.43 -12.46 34.67
N ASP A 286 -8.89 -13.32 35.55
CA ASP A 286 -8.17 -12.93 36.76
C ASP A 286 -6.66 -12.76 36.53
N TYR A 287 -6.21 -12.89 35.28
CA TYR A 287 -4.82 -12.82 34.84
C TYR A 287 -3.88 -13.83 35.52
N SER A 288 -4.43 -14.88 36.16
CA SER A 288 -3.64 -15.97 36.75
C SER A 288 -2.98 -16.86 35.71
N GLU A 289 -3.58 -16.96 34.52
CA GLU A 289 -2.99 -17.56 33.33
C GLU A 289 -2.80 -16.48 32.25
N ASN A 290 -1.55 -16.20 31.92
CA ASN A 290 -1.18 -15.29 30.84
C ASN A 290 0.08 -15.84 30.17
N PHE A 291 -0.08 -16.42 28.99
CA PHE A 291 1.01 -17.09 28.29
C PHE A 291 0.93 -16.88 26.78
N ILE A 292 2.08 -17.12 26.13
CA ILE A 292 2.21 -17.23 24.69
C ILE A 292 2.98 -18.52 24.42
N ASN A 293 2.26 -19.55 23.99
CA ASN A 293 2.90 -20.79 23.58
C ASN A 293 3.53 -20.56 22.18
N PRO A 294 4.78 -20.99 21.96
CA PRO A 294 5.38 -20.99 20.63
C PRO A 294 4.49 -21.65 19.59
N HIS A 295 4.59 -21.15 18.36
CA HIS A 295 4.04 -21.77 17.16
C HIS A 295 5.00 -21.48 15.99
N PRO A 296 5.19 -22.41 15.03
CA PRO A 296 6.13 -22.20 13.92
C PRO A 296 5.90 -20.88 13.20
N HIS A 297 6.96 -20.27 12.69
CA HIS A 297 6.85 -19.20 11.70
C HIS A 297 6.23 -19.74 10.41
N LEU A 298 5.57 -18.89 9.63
CA LEU A 298 5.05 -19.29 8.33
C LEU A 298 6.14 -19.06 7.28
N LEU A 299 6.51 -20.11 6.54
CA LEU A 299 7.36 -20.02 5.36
C LEU A 299 6.62 -20.66 4.19
N LEU A 300 6.45 -19.91 3.10
CA LEU A 300 5.95 -20.40 1.83
C LEU A 300 7.07 -20.28 0.80
N LEU A 301 7.56 -21.40 0.31
CA LEU A 301 8.54 -21.42 -0.78
C LEU A 301 7.87 -21.86 -2.07
N SER A 302 8.24 -21.20 -3.15
CA SER A 302 7.95 -21.58 -4.52
C SER A 302 8.60 -22.95 -4.79
N ASN A 303 8.02 -23.68 -5.72
CA ASN A 303 8.57 -24.95 -6.16
C ASN A 303 8.79 -24.91 -7.66
N LYS A 304 9.45 -25.93 -8.18
CA LYS A 304 9.74 -26.10 -9.62
C LYS A 304 8.53 -25.97 -10.57
N ASP A 305 7.30 -26.10 -10.08
CA ASP A 305 6.06 -25.97 -10.86
C ASP A 305 5.47 -24.54 -10.76
N GLY A 306 6.16 -23.59 -10.11
CA GLY A 306 5.73 -22.20 -9.89
C GLY A 306 4.65 -22.05 -8.81
N LYS A 307 4.56 -22.99 -7.87
CA LYS A 307 3.54 -22.98 -6.81
C LYS A 307 4.16 -22.81 -5.44
N LEU A 308 3.57 -21.95 -4.60
CA LEU A 308 3.97 -21.75 -3.21
C LEU A 308 3.49 -22.90 -2.32
N GLU A 309 4.41 -23.45 -1.55
CA GLU A 309 4.21 -24.58 -0.66
C GLU A 309 4.63 -24.23 0.78
N ASN A 310 3.83 -24.66 1.76
CA ASN A 310 4.22 -24.48 3.16
C ASN A 310 5.46 -25.31 3.48
N ARG A 311 6.49 -24.59 3.94
CA ARG A 311 7.83 -25.07 4.29
C ARG A 311 8.26 -24.55 5.65
N SER A 312 7.32 -24.25 6.54
CA SER A 312 7.59 -23.84 7.92
C SER A 312 8.51 -24.80 8.68
N ASP A 313 8.57 -26.08 8.28
CA ASP A 313 9.46 -27.09 8.86
C ASP A 313 10.93 -26.96 8.43
N GLN A 314 11.23 -26.14 7.42
CA GLN A 314 12.59 -25.79 7.01
C GLN A 314 13.22 -24.69 7.89
N ILE A 315 12.47 -24.10 8.81
CA ILE A 315 13.00 -23.18 9.82
C ILE A 315 13.33 -23.97 11.08
N GLU A 316 14.61 -23.98 11.47
CA GLU A 316 15.04 -24.60 12.71
C GLU A 316 14.34 -23.96 13.93
N ASP A 317 13.67 -24.80 14.73
CA ASP A 317 12.92 -24.32 15.90
C ASP A 317 13.49 -24.74 17.27
N GLN A 318 14.30 -25.82 17.28
CA GLN A 318 14.79 -26.49 18.49
C GLN A 318 13.68 -26.86 19.51
N ASN A 319 12.45 -27.06 19.03
CA ASN A 319 11.24 -27.23 19.84
C ASN A 319 10.27 -28.28 19.25
N GLN A 320 10.80 -29.32 18.60
CA GLN A 320 10.03 -30.49 18.16
C GLN A 320 8.87 -30.17 17.17
N GLY A 321 8.98 -29.10 16.39
CA GLY A 321 7.95 -28.68 15.44
C GLY A 321 6.92 -27.72 16.02
N ASP A 322 7.03 -27.33 17.30
CA ASP A 322 6.12 -26.38 17.94
C ASP A 322 6.59 -24.91 17.78
N GLY A 323 7.64 -24.65 16.98
CA GLY A 323 8.14 -23.31 16.69
C GLY A 323 9.12 -22.77 17.74
N GLN A 324 9.82 -21.70 17.38
CA GLN A 324 10.96 -21.19 18.16
C GLN A 324 10.57 -20.76 19.58
N LEU A 325 11.44 -21.05 20.54
CA LEU A 325 11.23 -20.79 21.98
C LEU A 325 11.28 -19.29 22.37
N CYS A 326 11.34 -18.38 21.39
CA CYS A 326 11.13 -16.94 21.59
C CYS A 326 9.64 -16.58 21.79
N SER A 327 8.73 -17.56 21.73
CA SER A 327 7.27 -17.43 21.92
C SER A 327 6.52 -16.69 20.81
N PHE A 328 6.96 -15.49 20.42
CA PHE A 328 6.34 -14.71 19.35
C PHE A 328 7.33 -13.80 18.62
N ALA A 329 7.01 -13.38 17.40
CA ALA A 329 7.73 -12.36 16.65
C ALA A 329 6.75 -11.24 16.26
N HIS A 330 6.94 -10.05 16.86
CA HIS A 330 6.26 -8.83 16.43
C HIS A 330 7.00 -8.16 15.26
N ASP A 331 8.20 -8.60 14.97
CA ASP A 331 9.07 -8.14 13.89
C ASP A 331 9.31 -9.26 12.86
N ALA A 332 9.78 -8.85 11.68
CA ALA A 332 10.44 -9.71 10.71
C ALA A 332 11.24 -8.79 9.77
N SER A 333 12.48 -9.16 9.48
CA SER A 333 13.31 -8.50 8.49
C SER A 333 14.20 -9.51 7.76
N ILE A 334 14.66 -9.12 6.57
CA ILE A 334 15.43 -9.95 5.64
C ILE A 334 16.63 -9.18 5.11
N GLY A 335 17.74 -9.87 4.84
CA GLY A 335 19.01 -9.30 4.36
C GLY A 335 20.14 -10.34 4.34
N ASP A 336 21.35 -9.91 4.03
CA ASP A 336 22.57 -10.73 3.93
C ASP A 336 23.65 -10.28 4.95
N PRO A 337 23.43 -10.53 6.26
CA PRO A 337 24.36 -10.12 7.32
C PRO A 337 25.68 -10.90 7.34
N ASP A 338 25.78 -12.06 6.67
CA ASP A 338 27.02 -12.83 6.58
C ASP A 338 27.75 -12.73 5.22
N SER A 339 27.15 -12.01 4.27
CA SER A 339 27.67 -11.66 2.94
C SER A 339 27.98 -12.88 2.07
N ASP A 340 27.13 -13.92 2.15
CA ASP A 340 27.29 -15.14 1.38
C ASP A 340 26.41 -15.18 0.09
N GLY A 341 25.50 -14.21 -0.03
CA GLY A 341 24.69 -13.95 -1.20
C GLY A 341 23.30 -14.60 -1.19
N ASP A 342 22.92 -15.30 -0.12
CA ASP A 342 21.53 -15.66 0.13
C ASP A 342 20.84 -14.66 1.09
N ILE A 343 19.53 -14.85 1.28
CA ILE A 343 18.70 -13.94 2.09
C ILE A 343 18.35 -14.64 3.39
N ASP A 344 18.85 -14.08 4.49
CA ASP A 344 18.58 -14.49 5.87
C ASP A 344 17.33 -13.85 6.44
N ILE A 345 16.87 -14.37 7.58
CA ILE A 345 15.70 -13.85 8.29
C ILE A 345 16.05 -13.50 9.74
N TYR A 346 15.75 -12.27 10.15
CA TYR A 346 15.77 -11.86 11.55
C TYR A 346 14.37 -11.67 12.09
N ALA A 347 14.02 -12.43 13.13
CA ALA A 347 12.73 -12.35 13.79
C ALA A 347 12.87 -12.72 15.27
N CYS A 348 12.08 -12.09 16.14
CA CYS A 348 12.09 -12.32 17.58
C CYS A 348 13.48 -12.28 18.24
N ASN A 349 14.38 -11.41 17.74
CA ASN A 349 15.79 -11.33 18.16
C ASN A 349 16.59 -12.63 17.95
N ILE A 350 16.24 -13.41 16.93
CA ILE A 350 16.96 -14.60 16.46
C ILE A 350 17.31 -14.38 14.99
N LEU A 351 18.58 -14.59 14.62
CA LEU A 351 19.02 -14.60 13.24
C LEU A 351 18.95 -16.03 12.70
N ASN A 352 18.22 -16.21 11.61
CA ASN A 352 18.03 -17.48 10.92
C ASN A 352 18.79 -17.42 9.60
N ILE A 353 19.86 -18.20 9.52
CA ILE A 353 20.79 -18.26 8.40
C ILE A 353 20.27 -19.23 7.35
N ASN A 354 20.07 -18.75 6.13
CA ASN A 354 19.66 -19.52 4.97
C ASN A 354 20.85 -20.33 4.42
N ASP A 355 20.57 -21.30 3.54
CA ASP A 355 21.59 -22.06 2.82
C ASP A 355 21.49 -21.91 1.30
N GLY A 356 20.75 -20.89 0.87
CA GLY A 356 20.40 -20.58 -0.52
C GLY A 356 19.32 -21.49 -1.12
N GLU A 357 18.83 -22.50 -0.40
CA GLU A 357 17.73 -23.38 -0.83
C GLU A 357 16.47 -23.21 0.05
N GLY A 358 16.44 -22.18 0.89
CA GLY A 358 15.35 -21.90 1.83
C GLY A 358 15.34 -22.81 3.06
N ASN A 359 16.47 -23.40 3.44
CA ASN A 359 16.62 -24.08 4.73
C ASN A 359 17.29 -23.13 5.74
N PHE A 360 16.60 -22.84 6.82
CA PHE A 360 17.04 -21.84 7.80
C PHE A 360 17.54 -22.50 9.09
N SER A 361 18.77 -22.19 9.48
CA SER A 361 19.40 -22.62 10.73
C SER A 361 19.61 -21.45 11.69
N ILE A 362 19.53 -21.67 13.00
CA ILE A 362 19.72 -20.59 13.97
C ILE A 362 21.21 -20.22 14.04
N HIS A 363 21.53 -18.93 13.88
CA HIS A 363 22.91 -18.43 13.99
C HIS A 363 23.51 -18.74 15.37
N GLU A 364 24.79 -19.19 15.41
CA GLU A 364 25.43 -19.67 16.64
C GLU A 364 25.53 -18.62 17.76
N TYR A 365 25.75 -17.35 17.42
CA TYR A 365 25.80 -16.23 18.37
C TYR A 365 24.45 -15.52 18.57
N ILE A 366 23.83 -14.98 17.52
CA ILE A 366 22.54 -14.26 17.57
C ILE A 366 21.36 -15.24 17.66
N ASN A 367 21.23 -15.88 18.83
CA ASN A 367 20.18 -16.85 19.14
C ASN A 367 19.41 -16.48 20.42
N LEU A 368 18.56 -17.40 20.87
CA LEU A 368 17.74 -17.19 22.07
C LEU A 368 18.55 -16.99 23.36
N ASP A 369 19.72 -17.62 23.50
CA ASP A 369 20.57 -17.42 24.67
C ASP A 369 21.16 -16.00 24.66
N TRP A 370 21.64 -15.52 23.50
CA TRP A 370 22.06 -14.12 23.34
C TRP A 370 20.95 -13.12 23.68
N GLN A 371 19.73 -13.36 23.20
CA GLN A 371 18.57 -12.54 23.52
C GLN A 371 18.32 -12.47 25.05
N ARG A 372 18.34 -13.63 25.72
CA ARG A 372 18.06 -13.75 27.16
C ARG A 372 19.18 -13.16 28.02
N GLU A 373 20.43 -13.41 27.68
CA GLU A 373 21.59 -12.89 28.40
C GLU A 373 21.67 -11.37 28.37
N ASN A 374 21.28 -10.77 27.25
CA ASN A 374 21.21 -9.32 27.10
C ASN A 374 19.88 -8.69 27.55
N GLN A 375 18.88 -9.53 27.91
CA GLN A 375 17.55 -9.09 28.32
C GLN A 375 16.84 -8.20 27.28
N TYR A 376 17.01 -8.49 25.99
CA TYR A 376 16.37 -7.70 24.93
C TYR A 376 14.87 -8.01 24.78
N GLY A 377 14.46 -9.24 25.09
CA GLY A 377 13.09 -9.70 24.81
C GLY A 377 12.83 -9.77 23.31
N ASN A 378 11.55 -9.72 22.92
CA ASN A 378 11.14 -9.67 21.51
C ASN A 378 11.10 -8.20 21.06
N PRO A 379 11.73 -7.85 19.94
CA PRO A 379 11.70 -6.48 19.44
C PRO A 379 10.32 -6.15 18.86
N MET A 380 9.99 -4.86 18.80
CA MET A 380 8.77 -4.38 18.13
C MET A 380 8.96 -4.29 16.62
N SER A 381 10.16 -3.94 16.17
CA SER A 381 10.52 -3.86 14.76
C SER A 381 12.01 -4.15 14.60
N SER A 382 12.40 -4.59 13.41
CA SER A 382 13.78 -4.87 13.03
C SER A 382 14.01 -4.57 11.56
N LEU A 383 15.28 -4.44 11.18
CA LEU A 383 15.77 -4.29 9.81
C LEU A 383 17.12 -5.02 9.69
N LEU A 384 17.37 -5.60 8.52
CA LEU A 384 18.70 -6.03 8.07
C LEU A 384 19.06 -5.15 6.87
N THR A 385 20.09 -4.32 6.98
CA THR A 385 20.52 -3.44 5.88
C THR A 385 21.93 -2.90 6.10
N ASP A 386 22.73 -2.81 5.04
CA ASP A 386 24.08 -2.26 5.06
C ASP A 386 24.08 -0.73 5.23
N LEU A 387 24.33 -0.26 6.46
CA LEU A 387 24.39 1.16 6.80
C LEU A 387 25.76 1.78 6.52
N ASN A 388 26.81 0.98 6.34
CA ASN A 388 28.18 1.49 6.25
C ASN A 388 28.87 1.18 4.90
N ASN A 389 28.15 0.56 3.97
CA ASN A 389 28.57 0.14 2.64
C ASN A 389 29.74 -0.86 2.66
N ASP A 390 29.74 -1.82 3.60
CA ASP A 390 30.75 -2.87 3.68
C ASP A 390 30.30 -4.26 3.17
N SER A 391 29.11 -4.32 2.56
CA SER A 391 28.50 -5.52 1.98
C SER A 391 28.00 -6.55 2.99
N TYR A 392 27.97 -6.23 4.28
CA TYR A 392 27.33 -7.02 5.32
C TYR A 392 26.12 -6.23 5.83
N ASP A 393 24.92 -6.80 5.73
CA ASP A 393 23.74 -6.13 6.24
C ASP A 393 23.79 -6.03 7.78
N ASP A 394 23.62 -4.81 8.30
CA ASP A 394 23.63 -4.54 9.74
C ASP A 394 22.31 -4.94 10.39
N ILE A 395 22.36 -5.39 11.65
CA ILE A 395 21.14 -5.73 12.41
C ILE A 395 20.67 -4.51 13.18
N ILE A 396 19.47 -4.03 12.88
CA ILE A 396 18.82 -2.92 13.58
C ILE A 396 17.55 -3.45 14.25
N PHE A 397 17.36 -3.20 15.54
CA PHE A 397 16.14 -3.61 16.23
C PHE A 397 15.73 -2.64 17.34
N TRP A 398 14.41 -2.46 17.49
CA TRP A 398 13.80 -1.66 18.55
C TRP A 398 13.17 -2.55 19.61
N ASN A 399 13.56 -2.35 20.86
CA ASN A 399 13.06 -3.09 22.00
C ASN A 399 11.63 -2.68 22.38
N PHE A 400 10.96 -3.56 23.11
CA PHE A 400 9.59 -3.33 23.60
C PHE A 400 9.47 -2.10 24.52
N ASP A 401 8.29 -1.49 24.55
CA ASP A 401 7.94 -0.44 25.51
C ASP A 401 7.82 -1.00 26.94
N ASN A 402 7.80 -0.12 27.95
CA ASN A 402 7.60 -0.48 29.36
C ASN A 402 8.55 -1.60 29.89
N ARG A 403 9.77 -1.69 29.36
CA ARG A 403 10.75 -2.73 29.67
C ARG A 403 11.59 -2.45 30.91
N SER A 404 11.65 -1.21 31.40
CA SER A 404 12.56 -0.80 32.49
C SER A 404 12.41 -1.60 33.79
N ASN A 405 11.28 -2.28 34.00
CA ASN A 405 11.04 -3.12 35.17
C ASN A 405 11.77 -4.47 35.12
N TRP A 406 12.18 -4.93 33.93
CA TRP A 406 12.80 -6.25 33.72
C TRP A 406 14.05 -6.25 32.84
N SER A 407 14.32 -5.16 32.11
CA SER A 407 15.51 -4.97 31.27
C SER A 407 16.17 -3.61 31.48
N GLY A 408 17.50 -3.57 31.33
CA GLY A 408 18.29 -2.35 31.28
C GLY A 408 18.62 -1.88 29.85
N ALA A 409 17.99 -2.47 28.84
CA ALA A 409 18.26 -2.14 27.44
C ALA A 409 17.74 -0.75 27.04
N ASP A 410 18.46 -0.07 26.14
CA ASP A 410 18.02 1.14 25.46
C ASP A 410 16.83 0.86 24.53
N GLU A 411 16.31 1.91 23.88
CA GLU A 411 15.14 1.83 22.98
C GLU A 411 15.35 0.84 21.84
N GLY A 412 16.60 0.62 21.45
CA GLY A 412 17.01 -0.29 20.40
C GLY A 412 18.49 -0.15 20.11
N TYR A 413 19.00 -1.01 19.24
CA TYR A 413 20.41 -1.03 18.87
C TYR A 413 20.61 -1.27 17.38
N ILE A 414 21.75 -0.78 16.89
CA ILE A 414 22.40 -1.22 15.66
C ILE A 414 23.54 -2.14 16.09
N LEU A 415 23.63 -3.33 15.50
CA LEU A 415 24.85 -4.12 15.46
C LEU A 415 25.51 -3.84 14.11
N LEU A 416 26.49 -2.95 14.15
CA LEU A 416 27.16 -2.42 12.96
C LEU A 416 28.36 -3.30 12.60
N SER A 417 28.32 -3.85 11.39
CA SER A 417 29.32 -4.69 10.76
C SER A 417 30.70 -4.02 10.69
N ASN A 418 31.72 -4.85 10.46
CA ASN A 418 33.11 -4.40 10.41
C ASN A 418 33.91 -5.10 9.31
N ASN A 419 33.28 -5.27 8.15
CA ASN A 419 33.78 -5.94 6.94
C ASN A 419 34.07 -7.43 7.20
N SER A 420 33.25 -8.07 8.03
CA SER A 420 33.38 -9.47 8.39
C SER A 420 32.05 -10.01 8.89
N SER A 421 31.73 -11.26 8.53
CA SER A 421 30.59 -12.03 9.05
C SER A 421 30.70 -12.42 10.53
N ASN A 422 31.78 -12.03 11.22
CA ASN A 422 31.93 -12.35 12.64
C ASN A 422 31.18 -11.31 13.50
N ILE A 423 29.87 -11.54 13.63
CA ILE A 423 28.92 -10.66 14.33
C ILE A 423 29.33 -10.37 15.78
N GLU A 424 30.05 -11.27 16.45
CA GLU A 424 30.54 -11.03 17.82
C GLU A 424 31.46 -9.81 17.96
N ASN A 425 32.11 -9.42 16.86
CA ASN A 425 33.02 -8.27 16.82
C ASN A 425 32.36 -6.98 16.31
N TRP A 426 31.07 -7.03 15.95
CA TRP A 426 30.33 -5.88 15.44
C TRP A 426 30.15 -4.83 16.53
N SER A 427 30.07 -3.57 16.12
CA SER A 427 29.92 -2.44 17.03
C SER A 427 28.46 -2.27 17.43
N LYS A 428 28.16 -2.29 18.73
CA LYS A 428 26.82 -2.01 19.22
C LYS A 428 26.62 -0.51 19.44
N ILE A 429 25.63 0.07 18.76
CA ILE A 429 25.29 1.50 18.82
C ILE A 429 23.83 1.64 19.28
N SER A 430 23.56 2.50 20.26
CA SER A 430 22.20 2.74 20.73
C SER A 430 21.42 3.63 19.76
N LEU A 431 20.16 3.28 19.49
CA LEU A 431 19.28 4.06 18.63
C LEU A 431 18.74 5.33 19.32
N PRO A 432 18.42 6.39 18.57
CA PRO A 432 17.76 7.58 19.11
C PRO A 432 16.42 7.26 19.79
N VAL A 433 16.10 8.01 20.85
CA VAL A 433 14.84 7.85 21.59
C VAL A 433 13.68 8.46 20.82
N GLY A 434 12.55 7.76 20.77
CA GLY A 434 11.31 8.23 20.16
C GLY A 434 10.64 9.43 20.87
N PRO A 435 9.56 9.96 20.29
CA PRO A 435 8.96 11.24 20.67
C PRO A 435 8.26 11.24 22.04
N PHE A 436 7.92 10.08 22.59
CA PHE A 436 7.11 9.97 23.81
C PHE A 436 7.94 9.81 25.09
N GLY A 437 9.26 9.96 24.96
CA GLY A 437 10.22 9.77 26.04
C GLY A 437 10.66 8.32 26.18
N PHE A 438 11.76 8.10 26.90
CA PHE A 438 12.35 6.79 27.07
C PHE A 438 11.37 5.78 27.67
N ASP A 439 11.33 4.58 27.09
CA ASP A 439 10.52 3.44 27.50
C ASP A 439 9.00 3.58 27.31
N ARG A 440 8.57 4.57 26.51
CA ARG A 440 7.15 4.90 26.25
C ARG A 440 6.74 4.76 24.78
N ASN A 441 7.65 4.29 23.93
CA ASN A 441 7.48 4.23 22.49
C ASN A 441 7.25 2.79 22.04
N LYS A 442 6.16 2.56 21.32
CA LYS A 442 5.93 1.32 20.56
C LYS A 442 6.42 1.56 19.13
N TYR A 443 7.64 1.11 18.82
CA TYR A 443 8.23 1.20 17.48
C TYR A 443 7.59 0.16 16.56
N ASN A 444 6.37 0.44 16.10
CA ASN A 444 5.49 -0.57 15.53
C ASN A 444 6.09 -1.20 14.25
N HIS A 445 6.62 -0.40 13.32
CA HIS A 445 7.24 -0.87 12.09
C HIS A 445 8.35 0.07 11.64
N ALA A 446 9.32 -0.42 10.88
CA ALA A 446 10.39 0.39 10.29
C ALA A 446 10.58 0.05 8.82
N ALA A 447 11.19 0.96 8.07
CA ALA A 447 11.64 0.75 6.69
C ALA A 447 12.95 1.49 6.45
N ALA A 448 13.75 1.00 5.51
CA ALA A 448 15.07 1.53 5.19
C ALA A 448 15.20 1.85 3.69
N GLY A 449 15.99 2.88 3.39
CA GLY A 449 16.31 3.31 2.03
C GLY A 449 17.13 4.60 2.05
N ASP A 450 17.82 4.93 0.97
CA ASP A 450 18.52 6.21 0.83
C ASP A 450 17.49 7.34 0.61
N LEU A 451 17.20 8.12 1.66
CA LEU A 451 16.14 9.13 1.64
C LEU A 451 16.64 10.48 1.14
N ASN A 452 17.95 10.70 1.12
CA ASN A 452 18.57 11.98 0.81
C ASN A 452 19.53 11.93 -0.40
N ASN A 453 19.62 10.77 -1.06
CA ASN A 453 20.46 10.46 -2.21
C ASN A 453 21.97 10.64 -1.96
N ASP A 454 22.45 10.38 -0.74
CA ASP A 454 23.88 10.48 -0.39
C ASP A 454 24.65 9.15 -0.53
N GLY A 455 23.96 8.07 -0.87
CA GLY A 455 24.51 6.73 -1.06
C GLY A 455 24.63 5.91 0.21
N TYR A 456 24.07 6.37 1.34
CA TYR A 456 23.96 5.61 2.57
C TYR A 456 22.49 5.34 2.90
N ILE A 457 22.22 4.17 3.46
CA ILE A 457 20.86 3.79 3.84
C ILE A 457 20.43 4.57 5.09
N ASP A 458 19.29 5.25 4.99
CA ASP A 458 18.57 5.91 6.07
C ASP A 458 17.39 5.06 6.55
N VAL A 459 16.71 5.49 7.62
CA VAL A 459 15.62 4.74 8.24
C VAL A 459 14.43 5.64 8.59
N VAL A 460 13.22 5.12 8.37
CA VAL A 460 11.98 5.65 8.96
C VAL A 460 11.36 4.67 9.92
N VAL A 461 10.82 5.15 11.04
CA VAL A 461 10.20 4.30 12.07
C VAL A 461 8.84 4.83 12.45
N ALA A 462 7.81 3.99 12.32
CA ALA A 462 6.46 4.25 12.81
C ALA A 462 6.39 4.00 14.32
N ILE A 463 5.96 5.00 15.07
CA ILE A 463 5.95 5.00 16.53
C ILE A 463 4.56 5.38 17.05
N THR A 464 4.07 4.62 18.01
CA THR A 464 2.86 4.93 18.76
C THR A 464 3.10 4.89 20.27
N ARG A 465 2.14 5.41 21.06
CA ARG A 465 2.26 5.48 22.51
C ARG A 465 1.97 4.13 23.15
N ASP A 466 2.65 3.91 24.27
CA ASP A 466 2.22 2.89 25.23
C ASP A 466 0.93 3.29 25.95
N LEU A 467 0.80 4.58 26.28
CA LEU A 467 -0.32 5.15 27.00
C LEU A 467 -0.64 6.58 26.48
N PRO A 468 -1.87 6.83 25.99
CA PRO A 468 -2.96 5.86 25.78
C PRO A 468 -2.56 4.76 24.77
N TYR A 469 -3.17 3.58 24.93
CA TYR A 469 -2.79 2.37 24.22
C TYR A 469 -2.89 2.55 22.69
N TYR A 470 -1.74 2.49 21.99
CA TYR A 470 -1.63 2.66 20.54
C TYR A 470 -2.18 3.99 19.99
N GLU A 471 -2.28 5.03 20.83
CA GLU A 471 -2.76 6.33 20.40
C GLU A 471 -1.62 7.21 19.88
N GLY A 472 -1.78 7.71 18.65
CA GLY A 472 -0.83 8.54 17.92
C GLY A 472 -0.03 7.74 16.90
N ALA A 473 -0.05 8.18 15.64
CA ALA A 473 0.81 7.67 14.59
C ALA A 473 1.90 8.71 14.29
N TYR A 474 3.08 8.51 14.86
CA TYR A 474 4.27 9.33 14.63
C TYR A 474 5.24 8.59 13.72
N ILE A 475 5.97 9.32 12.89
CA ILE A 475 7.02 8.79 12.03
C ILE A 475 8.30 9.52 12.38
N GLN A 476 9.29 8.76 12.86
CA GLN A 476 10.64 9.25 13.13
C GLN A 476 11.49 9.08 11.87
N ILE A 477 12.24 10.12 11.50
CA ILE A 477 13.16 10.16 10.37
C ILE A 477 14.58 10.13 10.90
N LEU A 478 15.32 9.07 10.56
CA LEU A 478 16.68 8.83 11.00
C LEU A 478 17.62 8.84 9.79
N LEU A 479 18.44 9.88 9.64
CA LEU A 479 19.43 9.94 8.57
C LEU A 479 20.77 9.36 9.03
N ASN A 480 21.39 8.59 8.16
CA ASN A 480 22.72 8.04 8.36
C ASN A 480 23.76 9.14 8.24
N ASN A 481 24.77 9.11 9.11
CA ASN A 481 25.88 10.07 9.06
C ASN A 481 27.04 9.65 8.13
N GLY A 482 26.87 8.56 7.37
CA GLY A 482 27.86 7.97 6.48
C GLY A 482 28.86 7.03 7.16
N SER A 483 28.71 6.80 8.48
CA SER A 483 29.48 5.81 9.24
C SER A 483 28.62 4.71 9.85
N GLY A 484 27.33 4.66 9.48
CA GLY A 484 26.36 3.70 10.00
C GLY A 484 25.69 4.11 11.32
N GLU A 485 25.92 5.34 11.81
CA GLU A 485 25.13 5.88 12.92
C GLU A 485 23.92 6.64 12.38
N LEU A 486 22.75 6.34 12.96
CA LEU A 486 21.47 6.96 12.62
C LEU A 486 21.17 8.17 13.51
N MET A 487 20.93 9.34 12.90
CA MET A 487 20.63 10.61 13.56
C MET A 487 19.18 11.01 13.38
N ASP A 488 18.46 11.29 14.46
CA ASP A 488 17.09 11.80 14.40
C ASP A 488 17.05 13.25 13.87
N VAL A 489 16.40 13.43 12.72
CA VAL A 489 16.19 14.73 12.06
C VAL A 489 14.71 15.10 11.93
N THR A 490 13.83 14.39 12.64
CA THR A 490 12.38 14.50 12.45
C THR A 490 11.87 15.94 12.65
N GLU A 491 12.43 16.67 13.61
CA GLU A 491 12.02 18.07 13.89
C GLU A 491 12.27 19.00 12.69
N SER A 492 13.37 18.82 11.95
CA SER A 492 13.67 19.63 10.77
C SER A 492 13.04 19.09 9.49
N ASN A 493 12.86 17.78 9.40
CA ASN A 493 12.56 17.10 8.15
C ASN A 493 11.10 16.64 8.03
N PHE A 494 10.39 16.44 9.15
CA PHE A 494 8.99 16.03 9.14
C PHE A 494 8.22 16.46 10.40
N SER A 495 8.18 17.76 10.68
CA SER A 495 7.58 18.29 11.93
C SER A 495 6.05 18.30 11.97
N ASN A 496 5.39 18.45 10.82
CA ASN A 496 3.93 18.53 10.78
C ASN A 496 3.28 17.14 10.67
N GLN A 497 3.04 16.50 11.82
CA GLN A 497 2.45 15.17 11.91
C GLN A 497 1.17 15.18 12.75
N PRO A 498 0.04 15.65 12.21
CA PRO A 498 -1.20 15.77 13.00
C PRO A 498 -1.73 14.43 13.52
N ARG A 499 -1.42 13.32 12.83
CA ARG A 499 -1.78 11.97 13.25
C ARG A 499 -1.10 11.54 14.55
N SER A 500 0.02 12.16 14.91
CA SER A 500 0.73 11.86 16.17
C SER A 500 -0.06 12.25 17.42
N ALA A 501 -1.11 13.07 17.28
CA ALA A 501 -1.94 13.49 18.42
C ALA A 501 -2.82 12.35 18.93
N SER A 502 -3.62 11.72 18.06
CA SER A 502 -4.67 10.78 18.46
C SER A 502 -5.02 9.66 17.46
N HIS A 503 -4.35 9.59 16.30
CA HIS A 503 -4.64 8.56 15.29
C HIS A 503 -4.08 7.22 15.75
N HIS A 504 -4.84 6.13 15.63
CA HIS A 504 -4.34 4.81 16.01
C HIS A 504 -3.11 4.40 15.17
N GLY A 505 -2.01 4.05 15.85
CA GLY A 505 -0.67 3.97 15.24
C GLY A 505 -0.15 2.58 14.90
N GLU A 506 -0.97 1.52 15.03
CA GLU A 506 -0.59 0.20 14.50
C GLU A 506 -0.70 0.18 12.97
N GLY A 507 0.33 -0.33 12.31
CA GLY A 507 0.35 -0.36 10.86
C GLY A 507 1.66 -0.87 10.26
N ASN A 508 1.76 -0.73 8.94
CA ASN A 508 2.99 -0.97 8.18
C ASN A 508 3.47 0.36 7.60
N ILE A 509 4.78 0.56 7.57
CA ILE A 509 5.42 1.68 6.86
C ILE A 509 6.18 1.12 5.66
N TYR A 510 6.02 1.76 4.50
CA TYR A 510 6.68 1.43 3.25
C TYR A 510 7.42 2.66 2.73
N LEU A 511 8.52 2.42 2.01
CA LEU A 511 9.24 3.43 1.24
C LEU A 511 9.09 3.12 -0.25
N ARG A 512 8.40 3.99 -0.98
CA ARG A 512 8.14 3.85 -2.41
C ARG A 512 8.09 5.22 -3.06
N ASP A 513 8.59 5.35 -4.28
CA ASP A 513 8.49 6.56 -5.08
C ASP A 513 7.04 6.72 -5.59
N MET A 514 6.20 7.44 -4.84
CA MET A 514 4.75 7.53 -5.09
C MET A 514 4.44 8.45 -6.26
N ASN A 515 5.29 9.46 -6.50
CA ASN A 515 5.10 10.47 -7.54
C ASN A 515 6.02 10.28 -8.77
N LEU A 516 6.83 9.21 -8.78
CA LEU A 516 7.81 8.87 -9.82
C LEU A 516 8.85 9.95 -10.10
N ASP A 517 9.27 10.68 -9.05
CA ASP A 517 10.29 11.73 -9.15
C ASP A 517 11.72 11.25 -8.87
N GLY A 518 11.87 9.96 -8.55
CA GLY A 518 13.13 9.28 -8.27
C GLY A 518 13.53 9.28 -6.79
N ASN A 519 12.69 9.81 -5.89
CA ASN A 519 12.95 9.83 -4.45
C ASN A 519 11.99 8.90 -3.71
N LEU A 520 12.47 8.25 -2.65
CA LEU A 520 11.61 7.42 -1.82
C LEU A 520 10.69 8.28 -0.95
N ASP A 521 9.38 8.08 -1.11
CA ASP A 521 8.32 8.65 -0.28
C ASP A 521 7.90 7.69 0.82
N ILE A 522 7.17 8.21 1.82
CA ILE A 522 6.66 7.42 2.93
C ILE A 522 5.19 7.07 2.69
N VAL A 523 4.85 5.80 2.81
CA VAL A 523 3.47 5.32 2.97
C VAL A 523 3.33 4.67 4.33
N HIS A 524 2.60 5.30 5.24
CA HIS A 524 2.26 4.72 6.53
C HIS A 524 0.80 4.24 6.48
N SER A 525 0.61 2.92 6.49
CA SER A 525 -0.65 2.22 6.37
C SER A 525 -1.16 1.79 7.74
N THR A 526 -2.05 2.59 8.33
CA THR A 526 -2.63 2.36 9.65
C THR A 526 -4.10 1.95 9.55
N ARG A 527 -4.88 2.17 10.61
CA ARG A 527 -6.34 1.99 10.66
C ARG A 527 -6.82 2.86 11.82
N ASP A 528 -7.86 3.66 11.61
CA ASP A 528 -8.38 4.56 12.63
C ASP A 528 -9.86 4.85 12.38
N TYR A 529 -10.63 5.24 13.39
CA TYR A 529 -12.06 5.50 13.26
C TYR A 529 -12.49 6.89 13.74
N ASP A 530 -11.59 7.69 14.31
CA ASP A 530 -11.97 8.85 15.14
C ASP A 530 -11.18 10.12 14.85
N SER A 531 -9.95 10.03 14.33
CA SER A 531 -9.04 11.18 14.17
C SER A 531 -9.42 12.12 13.01
N GLY A 532 -10.26 11.66 12.08
CA GLY A 532 -10.60 12.40 10.86
C GLY A 532 -9.52 12.42 9.78
N TYR A 533 -8.55 11.51 9.85
CA TYR A 533 -7.50 11.32 8.85
C TYR A 533 -7.57 9.94 8.23
N HIS A 534 -7.22 9.85 6.93
CA HIS A 534 -6.95 8.56 6.29
C HIS A 534 -5.82 7.82 7.00
N GLY A 535 -6.00 6.51 7.18
CA GLY A 535 -4.93 5.58 7.55
C GLY A 535 -3.99 5.25 6.38
N SER A 536 -4.41 5.51 5.13
CA SER A 536 -3.54 5.53 3.95
C SER A 536 -2.71 6.82 3.90
N HIS A 537 -1.75 6.99 4.81
CA HIS A 537 -0.97 8.23 4.92
C HIS A 537 0.22 8.22 3.96
N ILE A 538 0.22 9.15 2.99
CA ILE A 538 1.35 9.38 2.06
C ILE A 538 2.07 10.69 2.43
N ALA A 539 3.40 10.66 2.50
CA ALA A 539 4.24 11.85 2.64
C ALA A 539 5.37 11.87 1.60
N ILE A 540 5.40 12.94 0.80
CA ILE A 540 6.28 13.11 -0.35
C ILE A 540 7.61 13.70 0.08
N ASN A 541 8.71 13.13 -0.42
CA ASN A 541 10.08 13.53 -0.17
C ASN A 541 10.53 14.57 -1.20
N ASP A 542 11.28 15.59 -0.77
CA ASP A 542 11.89 16.57 -1.69
C ASP A 542 13.26 16.13 -2.27
N GLY A 543 13.67 14.89 -1.96
CA GLY A 543 14.94 14.28 -2.35
C GLY A 543 16.12 14.58 -1.41
N MET A 544 15.89 15.33 -0.33
CA MET A 544 16.86 15.61 0.73
C MET A 544 16.43 14.99 2.07
N GLY A 545 15.54 14.01 2.04
CA GLY A 545 14.96 13.36 3.21
C GLY A 545 14.01 14.26 3.99
N LYS A 546 13.41 15.27 3.34
CA LYS A 546 12.43 16.16 3.95
C LYS A 546 11.05 15.89 3.35
N PHE A 547 10.09 15.68 4.23
CA PHE A 547 8.79 15.14 3.86
C PHE A 547 7.65 16.13 4.07
N GLU A 548 6.67 16.10 3.18
CA GLU A 548 5.39 16.79 3.32
C GLU A 548 4.23 15.80 3.11
N SER A 549 3.33 15.71 4.10
CA SER A 549 2.14 14.86 3.96
C SER A 549 1.20 15.45 2.92
N ILE A 550 0.67 14.63 2.02
CA ILE A 550 -0.39 15.09 1.11
C ILE A 550 -1.62 15.50 1.92
N GLU A 551 -2.35 16.48 1.40
CA GLU A 551 -3.62 16.91 2.02
C GLU A 551 -4.61 15.76 2.06
N ASN A 552 -5.36 15.63 3.16
CA ASN A 552 -6.33 14.55 3.33
C ASN A 552 -7.38 14.51 2.20
N SER A 553 -7.75 15.67 1.63
CA SER A 553 -8.68 15.78 0.51
C SER A 553 -8.13 15.34 -0.86
N LYS A 554 -6.84 15.04 -0.96
CA LYS A 554 -6.24 14.45 -2.17
C LYS A 554 -6.52 12.96 -2.28
N LEU A 555 -6.88 12.30 -1.17
CA LEU A 555 -7.28 10.90 -1.13
C LEU A 555 -8.81 10.77 -1.23
N PRO A 556 -9.32 9.74 -1.94
CA PRO A 556 -10.75 9.46 -1.99
C PRO A 556 -11.19 8.82 -0.67
N ASN A 557 -12.50 8.84 -0.42
CA ASN A 557 -13.10 8.07 0.66
C ASN A 557 -13.19 6.59 0.29
N LYS A 558 -13.17 5.71 1.29
CA LYS A 558 -13.40 4.27 1.09
C LYS A 558 -14.82 4.01 0.58
N PRO A 559 -15.07 2.91 -0.14
CA PRO A 559 -16.42 2.49 -0.52
C PRO A 559 -17.30 2.24 0.70
N ASP A 560 -18.49 2.85 0.71
CA ASP A 560 -19.49 2.72 1.78
C ASP A 560 -20.87 2.29 1.24
N PRO A 561 -21.52 1.26 1.83
CA PRO A 561 -22.90 0.88 1.53
C PRO A 561 -23.95 1.87 2.07
N GLY A 562 -23.55 2.96 2.73
CA GLY A 562 -24.40 4.10 3.08
C GLY A 562 -24.92 4.12 4.51
N TYR A 563 -24.36 3.27 5.37
CA TYR A 563 -24.75 3.16 6.79
C TYR A 563 -23.55 3.25 7.73
N ASN A 564 -22.32 3.34 7.21
CA ASN A 564 -21.15 3.52 8.05
C ASN A 564 -20.99 4.98 8.43
N ASN A 565 -20.42 5.21 9.61
CA ASN A 565 -20.16 6.56 10.11
C ASN A 565 -18.73 7.04 9.80
N TYR A 566 -17.93 6.21 9.12
CA TYR A 566 -16.53 6.47 8.83
C TYR A 566 -16.21 6.15 7.38
N ASP A 567 -15.71 7.15 6.65
CA ASP A 567 -15.53 7.13 5.20
C ASP A 567 -14.06 7.19 4.77
N PHE A 568 -13.10 7.35 5.69
CA PHE A 568 -11.71 7.44 5.29
C PHE A 568 -11.12 6.05 5.01
N LEU A 569 -10.20 5.99 4.04
CA LEU A 569 -9.34 4.83 3.78
C LEU A 569 -8.59 4.36 5.04
N MET A 570 -8.49 3.04 5.21
CA MET A 570 -7.80 2.39 6.33
C MET A 570 -6.36 2.06 5.97
N LYS A 571 -6.15 1.09 5.06
CA LYS A 571 -4.82 0.56 4.72
C LYS A 571 -4.32 1.11 3.37
N ALA A 572 -3.02 1.05 3.15
CA ALA A 572 -2.41 1.32 1.84
C ALA A 572 -1.20 0.42 1.63
N LEU A 573 -1.34 -0.57 0.75
CA LEU A 573 -0.19 -1.27 0.18
C LEU A 573 0.17 -0.57 -1.14
N PRO A 574 1.28 0.20 -1.22
CA PRO A 574 1.71 0.80 -2.48
C PRO A 574 2.09 -0.28 -3.48
N ILE A 575 1.59 -0.17 -4.72
CA ILE A 575 1.77 -1.19 -5.75
C ILE A 575 1.69 -0.57 -7.15
N ASN A 576 2.41 -1.13 -8.12
CA ASN A 576 2.21 -0.80 -9.53
C ASN A 576 1.13 -1.71 -10.14
N ALA A 577 -0.11 -1.23 -10.27
CA ALA A 577 -1.22 -2.06 -10.72
C ALA A 577 -1.32 -2.14 -12.25
N ASP A 578 -0.89 -1.11 -12.98
CA ASP A 578 -1.17 -1.02 -14.43
C ASP A 578 -0.09 -0.33 -15.28
N ASN A 579 1.02 0.09 -14.66
CA ASN A 579 2.11 0.85 -15.30
C ASN A 579 1.63 2.15 -15.99
N GLU A 580 0.61 2.79 -15.42
CA GLU A 580 0.05 4.06 -15.88
C GLU A 580 0.15 5.15 -14.79
N ALA A 581 0.40 6.40 -15.21
CA ALA A 581 0.59 7.53 -14.31
C ALA A 581 1.64 7.29 -13.20
N CYS A 582 1.24 7.33 -11.93
CA CYS A 582 2.08 7.23 -10.74
C CYS A 582 1.61 6.06 -9.86
N LEU A 583 2.26 5.81 -8.72
CA LEU A 583 2.01 4.57 -7.99
C LEU A 583 0.58 4.49 -7.40
N ASP A 584 -0.01 3.31 -7.57
CA ASP A 584 -1.32 2.93 -7.03
C ASP A 584 -1.19 2.39 -5.61
N PHE A 585 -2.31 2.04 -4.99
CA PHE A 585 -2.29 1.21 -3.80
C PHE A 585 -3.54 0.36 -3.62
N ILE A 586 -3.39 -0.75 -2.89
CA ILE A 586 -4.51 -1.58 -2.43
C ILE A 586 -4.97 -1.10 -1.05
N SER A 587 -6.29 -1.02 -0.88
CA SER A 587 -6.93 -0.71 0.39
C SER A 587 -8.06 -1.69 0.68
N VAL A 588 -8.55 -1.63 1.92
CA VAL A 588 -9.57 -2.50 2.47
C VAL A 588 -10.85 -1.74 2.79
N THR A 589 -12.00 -2.39 2.63
CA THR A 589 -13.30 -1.85 3.07
C THR A 589 -13.38 -1.78 4.59
N ASP A 590 -12.65 -2.70 5.23
CA ASP A 590 -12.76 -3.05 6.62
C ASP A 590 -14.21 -3.44 6.96
N ALA A 591 -14.80 -2.95 8.06
CA ALA A 591 -16.17 -3.28 8.45
C ALA A 591 -17.24 -2.55 7.63
N GLY A 592 -18.46 -3.12 7.64
CA GLY A 592 -19.70 -2.45 7.24
C GLY A 592 -20.37 -3.01 5.98
N TRP A 593 -19.77 -4.00 5.33
CA TRP A 593 -20.29 -4.67 4.13
C TRP A 593 -20.92 -6.04 4.41
N GLU A 594 -21.14 -6.37 5.68
CA GLU A 594 -21.76 -7.61 6.12
C GLU A 594 -23.23 -7.67 5.66
N ASN A 595 -23.64 -8.82 5.11
CA ASN A 595 -25.00 -8.98 4.58
C ASN A 595 -26.00 -9.45 5.64
N ASN A 596 -25.52 -9.91 6.79
CA ASN A 596 -26.32 -10.46 7.87
C ASN A 596 -25.58 -10.35 9.23
N GLN A 597 -26.27 -10.63 10.33
CA GLN A 597 -25.69 -10.57 11.69
C GLN A 597 -24.84 -11.78 12.08
N ASN A 598 -24.62 -12.73 11.16
CA ASN A 598 -23.90 -13.97 11.39
C ASN A 598 -22.57 -14.04 10.61
N GLU A 599 -22.12 -12.92 10.05
CA GLU A 599 -20.83 -12.82 9.36
C GLU A 599 -20.11 -11.51 9.70
N THR A 600 -18.78 -11.54 9.68
CA THR A 600 -17.93 -10.36 9.52
C THR A 600 -17.22 -10.45 8.17
N SER A 601 -16.93 -9.32 7.54
CA SER A 601 -16.32 -9.31 6.21
C SER A 601 -15.34 -8.18 6.02
N ASN A 602 -14.35 -8.39 5.16
CA ASN A 602 -13.47 -7.34 4.69
C ASN A 602 -12.98 -7.64 3.28
N TYR A 603 -13.12 -6.65 2.42
CA TYR A 603 -12.91 -6.78 1.01
C TYR A 603 -11.84 -5.80 0.52
N PHE A 604 -11.15 -6.17 -0.55
CA PHE A 604 -10.18 -5.30 -1.19
C PHE A 604 -10.80 -4.44 -2.29
N PHE A 605 -10.17 -3.31 -2.56
CA PHE A 605 -10.40 -2.47 -3.72
C PHE A 605 -9.10 -1.80 -4.14
N THR A 606 -9.01 -1.44 -5.42
CA THR A 606 -7.87 -0.71 -5.95
C THR A 606 -8.08 0.79 -5.78
N VAL A 607 -7.02 1.52 -5.46
CA VAL A 607 -6.99 2.98 -5.53
C VAL A 607 -6.01 3.37 -6.61
N ILE A 608 -6.54 3.66 -7.79
CA ILE A 608 -5.76 3.86 -9.01
C ILE A 608 -5.35 5.32 -9.12
N ASN A 609 -4.07 5.57 -9.37
CA ASN A 609 -3.56 6.89 -9.67
C ASN A 609 -3.99 7.30 -11.08
N ILE A 610 -4.84 8.32 -11.17
CA ILE A 610 -5.31 8.86 -12.44
C ILE A 610 -4.52 10.10 -12.89
N ASN A 611 -3.69 10.66 -12.02
CA ASN A 611 -2.86 11.85 -12.27
C ASN A 611 -1.76 12.04 -11.21
N CYS A 612 -0.53 12.29 -11.64
CA CYS A 612 0.66 12.50 -10.80
C CYS A 612 0.78 13.89 -10.13
N ASP A 613 -0.30 14.65 -9.97
CA ASP A 613 -0.26 16.02 -9.43
C ASP A 613 -0.22 16.05 -7.88
N PHE A 614 0.87 15.52 -7.31
CA PHE A 614 1.11 15.40 -5.85
C PHE A 614 1.32 16.71 -5.10
#